data_AF-A0A0S8CDG5-F1
#
_entry.id   AF-A0A0S8CDG5-F1
#
_cell.length_a   1.000
_cell.length_b   1.000
_cell.length_c   1.000
_cell.angle_alpha   90.00
_cell.angle_beta   90.00
_cell.angle_gamma   90.00
#
_symmetry.space_group_name_H-M   'P 1'
#
loop_
_entity.id
_entity.type
_entity.pdbx_description
1 polymer ?
#
loop_
_entity_poly.entity_id
_entity_poly.type
_entity_poly.pdbx_seq_one_letter_code
_entity_poly.pdbx_strand_id
1 'polypeptide(L)'
;AAKATEPVAAEAPKTEAAPPKEAAAATGGQERIRISPVARKLAEENAIDITQVAGTGPNGRIVREDIEKAIADKKTAPAPAAAAPAETTGERRAKQTIPLTGMRGTIAERMHQSLAVSAQLTAMGEIDMSEIVSLRNNLTAQENTIGTRVTYTDILVFAIARVLRDHPKVNASIVDKEIKVWEDINVGVATALENGLIVPVVKNANQKSIVDISKEIKLLVEKAKENKLSADEITGGTFTLTNLGALGSGWTFETAIINQPESAILRVGAITDRAVVREGQIVARPIMTYSLTYDHRVIDGAVAASFISSLVSALENPTLLLA
;
A
#
# COMPACT_ATOMS: atom_id res chain seq x y z
N ALA A 1 -8.96 0.28 -54.59
CA ALA A 1 -8.07 1.25 -55.26
C ALA A 1 -8.17 2.58 -54.52
N ALA A 2 -7.02 3.24 -54.35
CA ALA A 2 -6.80 4.56 -53.75
C ALA A 2 -6.95 4.66 -52.21
N LYS A 3 -6.07 5.33 -51.47
CA LYS A 3 -4.65 5.68 -51.63
C LYS A 3 -4.20 6.15 -50.23
N ALA A 4 -3.10 5.63 -49.73
CA ALA A 4 -2.48 6.10 -48.49
C ALA A 4 -1.79 7.46 -48.69
N THR A 5 -1.83 8.33 -47.69
CA THR A 5 -1.00 9.54 -47.58
C THR A 5 -0.57 9.72 -46.13
N GLU A 6 0.73 9.47 -45.89
CA GLU A 6 1.49 9.86 -44.69
C GLU A 6 1.69 11.39 -44.64
N PRO A 7 1.86 12.00 -43.46
CA PRO A 7 2.47 13.31 -43.34
C PRO A 7 3.92 13.24 -42.83
N VAL A 8 4.75 13.84 -43.68
CA VAL A 8 6.12 14.37 -43.58
C VAL A 8 6.54 14.87 -42.18
N ALA A 9 7.75 14.45 -41.79
CA ALA A 9 8.51 14.92 -40.64
C ALA A 9 9.08 16.34 -40.86
N ALA A 10 8.96 17.21 -39.85
CA ALA A 10 9.52 18.55 -39.83
C ALA A 10 10.86 18.57 -39.07
N GLU A 11 11.90 19.02 -39.76
CA GLU A 11 13.29 19.13 -39.34
C GLU A 11 13.52 20.47 -38.61
N ALA A 12 14.13 20.42 -37.42
CA ALA A 12 14.52 21.60 -36.62
C ALA A 12 16.02 21.90 -36.80
N PRO A 13 16.44 23.18 -36.86
CA PRO A 13 17.78 23.55 -37.31
C PRO A 13 18.86 23.39 -36.23
N LYS A 14 20.04 22.94 -36.68
CA LYS A 14 21.33 22.90 -35.98
C LYS A 14 21.83 24.30 -35.63
N THR A 15 22.23 24.51 -34.37
CA THR A 15 23.07 25.64 -33.96
C THR A 15 24.54 25.21 -33.92
N GLU A 16 25.34 25.95 -34.68
CA GLU A 16 26.78 25.81 -34.87
C GLU A 16 27.57 26.48 -33.73
N ALA A 17 28.66 25.84 -33.33
CA ALA A 17 29.57 26.30 -32.28
C ALA A 17 30.73 27.13 -32.86
N ALA A 18 31.14 28.19 -32.14
CA ALA A 18 32.35 28.97 -32.39
C ALA A 18 33.03 29.34 -31.05
N PRO A 19 34.35 29.62 -31.04
CA PRO A 19 35.33 29.01 -30.13
C PRO A 19 35.66 29.82 -28.86
N PRO A 20 36.39 29.24 -27.88
CA PRO A 20 36.69 29.92 -26.62
C PRO A 20 37.87 30.89 -26.77
N LYS A 21 37.68 32.12 -26.29
CA LYS A 21 38.70 33.17 -26.19
C LYS A 21 39.32 33.15 -24.79
N GLU A 22 40.61 32.85 -24.76
CA GLU A 22 41.49 32.95 -23.61
C GLU A 22 41.82 34.43 -23.32
N ALA A 23 41.68 34.87 -22.06
CA ALA A 23 42.33 36.09 -21.57
C ALA A 23 42.43 36.12 -20.03
N ALA A 24 43.70 36.08 -19.59
CA ALA A 24 44.29 36.84 -18.49
C ALA A 24 43.78 36.63 -17.06
N ALA A 25 44.54 35.79 -16.33
CA ALA A 25 44.60 35.76 -14.89
C ALA A 25 45.17 37.07 -14.32
N ALA A 26 44.45 37.69 -13.39
CA ALA A 26 44.96 38.72 -12.51
C ALA A 26 45.57 38.07 -11.26
N THR A 27 46.85 38.37 -11.03
CA THR A 27 47.67 37.98 -9.88
C THR A 27 47.20 38.65 -8.59
N GLY A 28 46.77 37.83 -7.62
CA GLY A 28 46.77 38.16 -6.19
C GLY A 28 47.87 37.33 -5.50
N GLY A 29 48.80 38.01 -4.84
CA GLY A 29 50.01 37.38 -4.27
C GLY A 29 49.70 36.34 -3.19
N GLN A 30 50.08 35.09 -3.46
CA GLN A 30 50.38 34.11 -2.42
C GLN A 30 51.89 33.89 -2.43
N GLU A 31 52.54 34.11 -1.27
CA GLU A 31 53.92 33.70 -1.05
C GLU A 31 54.10 32.25 -1.51
N ARG A 32 55.04 32.02 -2.42
CA ARG A 32 55.38 30.65 -2.85
C ARG A 32 55.88 29.88 -1.64
N ILE A 33 55.01 29.07 -1.04
CA ILE A 33 55.35 28.16 0.06
C ILE A 33 56.48 27.24 -0.42
N ARG A 34 57.64 27.36 0.24
CA ARG A 34 58.82 26.58 -0.09
C ARG A 34 58.69 25.21 0.56
N ILE A 35 58.45 24.17 -0.22
CA ILE A 35 58.31 22.79 0.27
C ILE A 35 59.24 21.86 -0.50
N SER A 36 59.85 20.89 0.19
CA SER A 36 60.65 19.85 -0.46
C SER A 36 59.78 18.87 -1.25
N PRO A 37 60.26 18.27 -2.36
CA PRO A 37 59.46 17.33 -3.16
C PRO A 37 58.95 16.12 -2.36
N VAL A 38 59.76 15.64 -1.40
CA VAL A 38 59.41 14.52 -0.51
C VAL A 38 58.31 14.91 0.47
N ALA A 39 58.38 16.13 1.04
CA ALA A 39 57.33 16.63 1.95
C ALA A 39 56.02 16.91 1.21
N ARG A 40 56.06 17.39 -0.04
CA ARG A 40 54.87 17.61 -0.86
C ARG A 40 54.11 16.31 -1.12
N LYS A 41 54.82 15.26 -1.55
CA LYS A 41 54.21 13.95 -1.80
C LYS A 41 53.59 13.37 -0.53
N LEU A 42 54.27 13.49 0.61
CA LEU A 42 53.77 13.01 1.89
C LEU A 42 52.54 13.79 2.39
N ALA A 43 52.48 15.10 2.12
CA ALA A 43 51.33 15.94 2.48
C ALA A 43 50.10 15.62 1.63
N GLU A 44 50.29 15.39 0.32
CA GLU A 44 49.23 14.97 -0.60
C GLU A 44 48.67 13.59 -0.20
N GLU A 45 49.54 12.62 0.10
CA GLU A 45 49.14 11.27 0.51
C GLU A 45 48.33 11.24 1.83
N ASN A 46 48.55 12.20 2.74
CA ASN A 46 47.90 12.25 4.06
C ASN A 46 46.85 13.37 4.19
N ALA A 47 46.49 14.01 3.07
CA ALA A 47 45.57 15.14 2.99
C ALA A 47 45.88 16.23 4.04
N ILE A 48 47.15 16.64 4.10
CA ILE A 48 47.64 17.72 4.96
C ILE A 48 47.71 19.01 4.16
N ASP A 49 47.04 20.05 4.66
CA ASP A 49 47.12 21.38 4.06
C ASP A 49 48.47 22.02 4.38
N ILE A 50 49.33 22.09 3.37
CA ILE A 50 50.69 22.64 3.46
C ILE A 50 50.73 24.14 3.79
N THR A 51 49.60 24.84 3.70
CA THR A 51 49.49 26.26 4.10
C THR A 51 49.43 26.45 5.61
N GLN A 52 49.08 25.39 6.35
CA GLN A 52 48.94 25.38 7.81
C GLN A 52 50.18 24.81 8.51
N VAL A 53 51.20 24.38 7.76
CA VAL A 53 52.41 23.76 8.30
C VAL A 53 53.57 24.76 8.27
N ALA A 54 54.07 25.12 9.45
CA ALA A 54 55.26 25.96 9.57
C ALA A 54 56.52 25.15 9.21
N GLY A 55 57.25 25.58 8.19
CA GLY A 55 58.46 24.89 7.72
C GLY A 55 59.69 25.22 8.57
N THR A 56 60.36 24.20 9.11
CA THR A 56 61.55 24.37 9.97
C THR A 56 62.88 24.24 9.23
N GLY A 57 62.85 23.95 7.92
CA GLY A 57 64.04 23.81 7.09
C GLY A 57 64.70 25.12 6.67
N PRO A 58 65.89 25.07 6.03
CA PRO A 58 66.65 26.25 5.62
C PRO A 58 65.82 27.21 4.75
N ASN A 59 65.77 28.48 5.14
CA ASN A 59 64.93 29.54 4.56
C ASN A 59 63.41 29.31 4.69
N GLY A 60 62.95 28.70 5.79
CA GLY A 60 61.53 28.47 6.09
C GLY A 60 60.90 27.38 5.21
N ARG A 61 61.71 26.42 4.74
CA ARG A 61 61.25 25.36 3.85
C ARG A 61 60.58 24.25 4.65
N ILE A 62 59.39 23.83 4.23
CA ILE A 62 58.70 22.66 4.78
C ILE A 62 59.45 21.39 4.39
N VAL A 63 59.97 20.68 5.40
CA VAL A 63 60.68 19.42 5.25
C VAL A 63 59.81 18.25 5.71
N ARG A 64 60.27 17.03 5.46
CA ARG A 64 59.51 15.79 5.75
C ARG A 64 59.05 15.73 7.21
N GLU A 65 59.93 16.08 8.13
CA GLU A 65 59.69 16.05 9.57
C GLU A 65 58.54 16.97 10.00
N ASP A 66 58.33 18.10 9.31
CA ASP A 66 57.23 19.03 9.61
C ASP A 66 55.88 18.42 9.24
N ILE A 67 55.81 17.69 8.13
CA ILE A 67 54.61 16.98 7.68
C ILE A 67 54.34 15.77 8.58
N GLU A 68 55.38 15.05 9.01
CA GLU A 68 55.23 13.91 9.93
C GLU A 68 54.72 14.36 11.31
N LYS A 69 55.16 15.52 11.80
CA LYS A 69 54.60 16.15 13.01
C LYS A 69 53.14 16.58 12.80
N ALA A 70 52.82 17.22 11.68
CA ALA A 70 51.44 17.60 11.37
C ALA A 70 50.49 16.38 11.25
N ILE A 71 50.98 15.24 10.75
CA ILE A 71 50.24 13.98 10.72
C ILE A 71 50.02 13.43 12.13
N ALA A 72 51.05 13.46 12.99
CA ALA A 72 50.94 13.03 14.38
C ALA A 72 49.93 13.91 15.14
N ASP A 73 49.97 15.23 14.96
CA ASP A 73 49.07 16.17 15.61
C ASP A 73 47.61 16.02 15.11
N LYS A 74 47.40 15.74 13.81
CA LYS A 74 46.08 15.41 13.23
C LYS A 74 45.48 14.12 13.80
N LYS A 75 46.31 13.18 14.29
CA LYS A 75 45.87 11.91 14.88
C LYS A 75 45.49 12.02 16.37
N THR A 76 45.88 13.11 17.02
CA THR A 76 45.59 13.38 18.45
C THR A 76 44.57 14.49 18.66
N ALA A 77 44.08 15.14 17.61
CA ALA A 77 42.96 16.08 17.68
C ALA A 77 41.62 15.31 17.60
N PRO A 78 40.64 15.58 18.50
CA PRO A 78 39.29 15.10 18.29
C PRO A 78 38.77 15.69 16.98
N ALA A 79 38.27 14.84 16.09
CA ALA A 79 37.75 15.25 14.81
C ALA A 79 36.73 16.39 15.00
N PRO A 80 36.83 17.53 14.27
CA PRO A 80 35.74 18.49 14.23
C PRO A 80 34.54 17.75 13.66
N ALA A 81 33.45 17.71 14.44
CA ALA A 81 32.17 17.23 13.94
C ALA A 81 31.89 17.98 12.63
N ALA A 82 31.85 17.25 11.53
CA ALA A 82 31.39 17.79 10.26
C ALA A 82 30.03 18.42 10.54
N ALA A 83 29.94 19.75 10.42
CA ALA A 83 28.69 20.46 10.53
C ALA A 83 27.79 19.91 9.42
N ALA A 84 26.84 19.05 9.82
CA ALA A 84 25.72 18.69 8.98
C ALA A 84 25.07 19.99 8.49
N PRO A 85 24.54 20.05 7.25
CA PRO A 85 23.83 21.22 6.78
C PRO A 85 22.77 21.56 7.82
N ALA A 86 22.80 22.79 8.34
CA ALA A 86 21.78 23.25 9.27
C ALA A 86 20.44 23.25 8.53
N GLU A 87 19.67 22.19 8.72
CA GLU A 87 18.28 22.14 8.28
C GLU A 87 17.53 23.22 9.05
N THR A 88 17.22 24.32 8.36
CA THR A 88 16.26 25.30 8.83
C THR A 88 14.86 24.69 8.74
N THR A 89 14.55 23.74 9.61
CA THR A 89 13.17 23.35 9.89
C THR A 89 12.94 23.68 11.35
N GLY A 90 12.06 24.65 11.64
CA GLY A 90 11.62 24.86 13.02
C GLY A 90 11.21 23.50 13.59
N GLU A 91 11.88 23.07 14.66
CA GLU A 91 11.72 21.72 15.22
C GLU A 91 10.24 21.48 15.51
N ARG A 92 9.60 20.65 14.68
CA ARG A 92 8.21 20.27 14.91
C ARG A 92 8.18 19.46 16.20
N ARG A 93 7.60 20.03 17.25
CA ARG A 93 7.39 19.31 18.51
C ARG A 93 6.31 18.25 18.31
N ALA A 94 6.67 16.98 18.47
CA ALA A 94 5.72 15.89 18.47
C ALA A 94 4.78 16.03 19.67
N LYS A 95 3.46 15.97 19.44
CA LYS A 95 2.47 15.90 20.53
C LYS A 95 2.60 14.59 21.31
N GLN A 96 2.93 13.50 20.61
CA GLN A 96 3.11 12.16 21.16
C GLN A 96 3.93 11.31 20.18
N THR A 97 4.72 10.38 20.71
CA THR A 97 5.39 9.32 19.94
C THR A 97 4.73 7.98 20.27
N ILE A 98 4.29 7.25 19.25
CA ILE A 98 3.68 5.92 19.40
C ILE A 98 4.68 4.89 18.86
N PRO A 99 5.23 4.00 19.69
CA PRO A 99 6.18 2.99 19.24
C PRO A 99 5.47 1.89 18.41
N LEU A 100 6.12 1.40 17.35
CA LEU A 100 5.64 0.29 16.52
C LEU A 100 5.96 -1.06 17.16
N THR A 101 5.39 -1.33 18.33
CA THR A 101 5.56 -2.59 19.08
C THR A 101 4.30 -3.45 19.05
N GLY A 102 4.45 -4.75 19.28
CA GLY A 102 3.33 -5.70 19.37
C GLY A 102 2.44 -5.68 18.13
N MET A 103 1.12 -5.62 18.33
CA MET A 103 0.12 -5.65 17.26
C MET A 103 0.34 -4.54 16.21
N ARG A 104 0.67 -3.30 16.62
CA ARG A 104 0.86 -2.19 15.69
C ARG A 104 2.08 -2.38 14.79
N GLY A 105 3.17 -2.91 15.35
CA GLY A 105 4.36 -3.29 14.58
C GLY A 105 4.07 -4.38 13.56
N THR A 106 3.38 -5.46 13.99
CA THR A 106 2.99 -6.56 13.09
C THR A 106 2.07 -6.10 11.96
N ILE A 107 1.11 -5.21 12.24
CA ILE A 107 0.24 -4.63 11.20
C ILE A 107 1.07 -3.82 10.21
N ALA A 108 1.98 -2.95 10.68
CA ALA A 108 2.82 -2.14 9.82
C ALA A 108 3.65 -2.99 8.86
N GLU A 109 4.31 -4.03 9.40
CA GLU A 109 5.11 -4.97 8.61
C GLU A 109 4.26 -5.72 7.58
N ARG A 110 3.12 -6.31 8.00
CA ARG A 110 2.25 -7.09 7.10
C ARG A 110 1.63 -6.26 5.98
N MET A 111 1.20 -5.03 6.28
CA MET A 111 0.63 -4.14 5.27
C MET A 111 1.69 -3.70 4.25
N HIS A 112 2.90 -3.40 4.70
CA HIS A 112 4.01 -3.11 3.80
C HIS A 112 4.39 -4.33 2.96
N GLN A 113 4.55 -5.49 3.60
CA GLN A 113 4.86 -6.74 2.93
C GLN A 113 3.83 -7.07 1.85
N SER A 114 2.53 -6.95 2.14
CA SER A 114 1.47 -7.21 1.17
C SER A 114 1.64 -6.38 -0.09
N LEU A 115 1.84 -5.07 0.04
CA LEU A 115 2.07 -4.17 -1.10
C LEU A 115 3.37 -4.47 -1.84
N ALA A 116 4.45 -4.77 -1.10
CA ALA A 116 5.76 -5.05 -1.68
C ALA A 116 5.78 -6.35 -2.50
N VAL A 117 5.01 -7.37 -2.06
CA VAL A 117 5.05 -8.69 -2.69
C VAL A 117 3.98 -8.91 -3.74
N SER A 118 2.89 -8.14 -3.78
CA SER A 118 1.76 -8.37 -4.71
C SER A 118 1.61 -7.27 -5.76
N ALA A 119 1.17 -7.64 -6.97
CA ALA A 119 0.88 -6.68 -8.03
C ALA A 119 -0.58 -6.21 -7.92
N GLN A 120 -0.89 -5.41 -6.89
CA GLN A 120 -2.27 -5.03 -6.59
C GLN A 120 -2.86 -4.10 -7.66
N LEU A 121 -4.04 -4.47 -8.16
CA LEU A 121 -4.90 -3.62 -8.97
C LEU A 121 -6.29 -3.59 -8.34
N THR A 122 -6.98 -2.45 -8.41
CA THR A 122 -8.33 -2.29 -7.86
C THR A 122 -9.35 -2.00 -8.96
N ALA A 123 -10.36 -2.87 -9.07
CA ALA A 123 -11.57 -2.59 -9.84
C ALA A 123 -12.62 -1.93 -8.94
N MET A 124 -13.25 -0.86 -9.42
CA MET A 124 -14.20 -0.05 -8.66
C MET A 124 -15.50 0.10 -9.43
N GLY A 125 -16.61 0.15 -8.71
CA GLY A 125 -17.91 0.41 -9.31
C GLY A 125 -19.04 0.50 -8.29
N GLU A 126 -20.26 0.47 -8.80
CA GLU A 126 -21.47 0.63 -8.02
C GLU A 126 -22.40 -0.56 -8.19
N ILE A 127 -23.20 -0.85 -7.17
CA ILE A 127 -24.22 -1.91 -7.17
C ILE A 127 -25.54 -1.28 -6.73
N ASP A 128 -26.62 -1.57 -7.46
CA ASP A 128 -27.98 -1.25 -7.02
C ASP A 128 -28.41 -2.22 -5.92
N MET A 129 -28.60 -1.71 -4.70
CA MET A 129 -28.91 -2.52 -3.53
C MET A 129 -30.41 -2.62 -3.26
N SER A 130 -31.28 -2.17 -4.18
CA SER A 130 -32.74 -2.11 -3.95
C SER A 130 -33.32 -3.44 -3.47
N GLU A 131 -32.98 -4.53 -4.17
CA GLU A 131 -33.47 -5.87 -3.83
C GLU A 131 -32.86 -6.40 -2.53
N ILE A 132 -31.59 -6.07 -2.25
CA ILE A 132 -30.94 -6.46 -0.99
C ILE A 132 -31.52 -5.70 0.20
N VAL A 133 -31.84 -4.42 0.05
CA VAL A 133 -32.51 -3.62 1.07
C VAL A 133 -33.89 -4.20 1.37
N SER A 134 -34.66 -4.53 0.33
CA SER A 134 -35.96 -5.20 0.46
C SER A 134 -35.84 -6.55 1.18
N LEU A 135 -34.94 -7.42 0.71
CA LEU A 135 -34.65 -8.72 1.32
C LEU A 135 -34.27 -8.59 2.79
N ARG A 136 -33.33 -7.70 3.11
CA ARG A 136 -32.85 -7.50 4.48
C ARG A 136 -33.97 -7.01 5.40
N ASN A 137 -34.85 -6.14 4.92
CA ASN A 137 -36.00 -5.66 5.69
C ASN A 137 -36.97 -6.81 5.99
N ASN A 138 -37.25 -7.67 5.01
CA ASN A 138 -38.09 -8.86 5.21
C ASN A 138 -37.46 -9.83 6.22
N LEU A 139 -36.15 -10.10 6.11
CA LEU A 139 -35.44 -10.95 7.07
C LEU A 139 -35.42 -10.35 8.48
N THR A 140 -35.25 -9.03 8.59
CA THR A 140 -35.27 -8.34 9.89
C THR A 140 -36.66 -8.40 10.53
N ALA A 141 -37.74 -8.28 9.75
CA ALA A 141 -39.10 -8.43 10.25
C ALA A 141 -39.39 -9.84 10.80
N GLN A 142 -38.61 -10.84 10.36
CA GLN A 142 -38.70 -12.23 10.81
C GLN A 142 -37.60 -12.61 11.82
N GLU A 143 -36.91 -11.63 12.43
CA GLU A 143 -35.78 -11.88 13.34
C GLU A 143 -36.12 -12.87 14.47
N ASN A 144 -37.30 -12.76 15.07
CA ASN A 144 -37.75 -13.66 16.14
C ASN A 144 -37.93 -15.11 15.65
N THR A 145 -38.40 -15.29 14.42
CA THR A 145 -38.58 -16.59 13.79
C THR A 145 -37.24 -17.21 13.39
N ILE A 146 -36.33 -16.38 12.86
CA ILE A 146 -35.01 -16.78 12.36
C ILE A 146 -34.00 -17.00 13.50
N GLY A 147 -34.22 -16.33 14.64
CA GLY A 147 -33.36 -16.39 15.83
C GLY A 147 -32.05 -15.61 15.71
N THR A 148 -31.95 -14.68 14.74
CA THR A 148 -30.83 -13.75 14.61
C THR A 148 -31.20 -12.59 13.68
N ARG A 149 -30.74 -11.37 14.00
CA ARG A 149 -30.82 -10.23 13.09
C ARG A 149 -29.84 -10.34 11.92
N VAL A 150 -30.33 -10.49 10.69
CA VAL A 150 -29.49 -10.51 9.49
C VAL A 150 -29.03 -9.09 9.12
N THR A 151 -27.72 -8.94 8.88
CA THR A 151 -27.07 -7.69 8.47
C THR A 151 -26.71 -7.71 6.98
N TYR A 152 -26.36 -6.53 6.41
CA TYR A 152 -25.82 -6.46 5.06
C TYR A 152 -24.50 -7.22 4.92
N THR A 153 -23.65 -7.20 5.96
CA THR A 153 -22.40 -7.98 5.96
C THR A 153 -22.70 -9.47 5.85
N ASP A 154 -23.72 -9.97 6.56
CA ASP A 154 -24.10 -11.39 6.50
C ASP A 154 -24.54 -11.79 5.07
N ILE A 155 -25.36 -10.94 4.43
CA ILE A 155 -25.83 -11.15 3.04
C ILE A 155 -24.65 -11.09 2.06
N LEU A 156 -23.73 -10.15 2.24
CA LEU A 156 -22.55 -10.01 1.38
C LEU A 156 -21.62 -11.22 1.50
N VAL A 157 -21.33 -11.69 2.71
CA VAL A 157 -20.53 -12.91 2.93
C VAL A 157 -21.22 -14.12 2.28
N PHE A 158 -22.53 -14.25 2.47
CA PHE A 158 -23.33 -15.32 1.87
C PHE A 158 -23.29 -15.32 0.33
N ALA A 159 -23.37 -14.12 -0.29
CA ALA A 159 -23.31 -13.94 -1.73
C ALA A 159 -21.90 -14.19 -2.29
N ILE A 160 -20.87 -13.59 -1.68
CA ILE A 160 -19.46 -13.77 -2.05
C ILE A 160 -19.11 -15.25 -2.02
N ALA A 161 -19.46 -15.96 -0.95
CA ALA A 161 -19.10 -17.37 -0.81
C ALA A 161 -19.74 -18.26 -1.90
N ARG A 162 -20.95 -17.92 -2.36
CA ARG A 162 -21.62 -18.65 -3.46
C ARG A 162 -20.99 -18.36 -4.80
N VAL A 163 -20.72 -17.09 -5.08
CA VAL A 163 -20.09 -16.65 -6.34
C VAL A 163 -18.66 -17.18 -6.44
N LEU A 164 -17.90 -17.21 -5.34
CA LEU A 164 -16.53 -17.75 -5.35
C LEU A 164 -16.45 -19.22 -5.81
N ARG A 165 -17.50 -20.03 -5.61
CA ARG A 165 -17.54 -21.43 -6.11
C ARG A 165 -17.36 -21.51 -7.62
N ASP A 166 -17.97 -20.57 -8.34
CA ASP A 166 -17.95 -20.53 -9.81
C ASP A 166 -16.75 -19.72 -10.34
N HIS A 167 -16.00 -19.08 -9.44
CA HIS A 167 -14.84 -18.23 -9.74
C HIS A 167 -13.59 -18.68 -8.98
N PRO A 168 -13.13 -19.94 -9.15
CA PRO A 168 -12.08 -20.53 -8.31
C PRO A 168 -10.74 -19.79 -8.39
N LYS A 169 -10.43 -19.14 -9.52
CA LYS A 169 -9.20 -18.32 -9.66
C LYS A 169 -9.17 -17.10 -8.72
N VAL A 170 -10.32 -16.62 -8.27
CA VAL A 170 -10.39 -15.53 -7.27
C VAL A 170 -10.12 -16.07 -5.86
N ASN A 171 -10.48 -17.33 -5.62
CA ASN A 171 -10.24 -18.06 -4.37
C ASN A 171 -8.87 -18.77 -4.40
N ALA A 172 -7.79 -18.01 -4.59
CA ALA A 172 -6.45 -18.55 -4.78
C ALA A 172 -5.38 -17.78 -4.00
N SER A 173 -4.17 -18.34 -3.94
CA SER A 173 -2.97 -17.76 -3.32
C SER A 173 -1.71 -18.09 -4.12
N ILE A 174 -0.69 -17.24 -4.04
CA ILE A 174 0.65 -17.59 -4.51
C ILE A 174 1.44 -18.18 -3.33
N VAL A 175 1.83 -19.44 -3.44
CA VAL A 175 2.63 -20.16 -2.44
C VAL A 175 3.76 -20.88 -3.17
N ASP A 176 5.01 -20.69 -2.74
CA ASP A 176 6.19 -21.36 -3.31
C ASP A 176 6.34 -21.24 -4.84
N LYS A 177 5.99 -20.07 -5.39
CA LYS A 177 5.95 -19.77 -6.84
C LYS A 177 4.90 -20.55 -7.63
N GLU A 178 3.93 -21.15 -6.95
CA GLU A 178 2.77 -21.80 -7.55
C GLU A 178 1.49 -21.05 -7.18
N ILE A 179 0.50 -21.08 -8.07
CA ILE A 179 -0.85 -20.62 -7.75
C ILE A 179 -1.60 -21.80 -7.13
N LYS A 180 -1.95 -21.68 -5.85
CA LYS A 180 -2.82 -22.62 -5.14
C LYS A 180 -4.25 -22.12 -5.24
N VAL A 181 -5.10 -22.90 -5.88
CA VAL A 181 -6.54 -22.67 -5.94
C VAL A 181 -7.18 -23.47 -4.82
N TRP A 182 -7.98 -22.82 -3.97
CA TRP A 182 -8.53 -23.42 -2.77
C TRP A 182 -9.93 -23.98 -3.01
N GLU A 183 -10.19 -25.18 -2.47
CA GLU A 183 -11.53 -25.78 -2.41
C GLU A 183 -12.35 -25.18 -1.28
N ASP A 184 -11.72 -24.95 -0.12
CA ASP A 184 -12.34 -24.27 1.02
C ASP A 184 -12.64 -22.80 0.65
N ILE A 185 -13.84 -22.34 0.99
CA ILE A 185 -14.25 -20.94 0.82
C ILE A 185 -14.42 -20.33 2.21
N ASN A 186 -13.35 -19.68 2.67
CA ASN A 186 -13.23 -19.10 3.99
C ASN A 186 -13.20 -17.58 3.85
N VAL A 187 -14.26 -16.90 4.30
CA VAL A 187 -14.40 -15.45 4.14
C VAL A 187 -13.98 -14.74 5.41
N GLY A 188 -12.87 -14.02 5.36
CA GLY A 188 -12.44 -13.09 6.38
C GLY A 188 -13.34 -11.86 6.44
N VAL A 189 -13.74 -11.42 7.63
CA VAL A 189 -14.57 -10.22 7.83
C VAL A 189 -13.79 -9.20 8.65
N ALA A 190 -13.28 -8.16 7.99
CA ALA A 190 -12.47 -7.14 8.64
C ALA A 190 -13.27 -6.40 9.72
N THR A 191 -12.81 -6.48 10.97
CA THR A 191 -13.49 -5.96 12.16
C THR A 191 -12.60 -4.96 12.89
N ALA A 192 -13.06 -3.71 12.96
CA ALA A 192 -12.36 -2.65 13.68
C ALA A 192 -12.45 -2.85 15.19
N LEU A 193 -11.33 -2.66 15.89
CA LEU A 193 -11.21 -2.65 17.34
C LEU A 193 -10.64 -1.29 17.80
N GLU A 194 -10.79 -0.95 19.07
CA GLU A 194 -10.25 0.30 19.62
C GLU A 194 -8.74 0.47 19.35
N ASN A 195 -8.00 -0.64 19.43
CA ASN A 195 -6.54 -0.62 19.31
C ASN A 195 -6.01 -1.09 17.95
N GLY A 196 -6.87 -1.43 16.99
CA GLY A 196 -6.43 -1.95 15.70
C GLY A 196 -7.52 -2.56 14.82
N LEU A 197 -7.11 -3.53 14.01
CA LEU A 197 -7.95 -4.26 13.07
C LEU A 197 -7.67 -5.75 13.25
N ILE A 198 -8.73 -6.56 13.26
CA ILE A 198 -8.62 -8.02 13.23
C ILE A 198 -9.57 -8.58 12.17
N VAL A 199 -9.21 -9.71 11.58
CA VAL A 199 -9.97 -10.35 10.51
C VAL A 199 -10.35 -11.75 10.96
N PRO A 200 -11.45 -11.91 11.72
CA PRO A 200 -12.02 -13.23 11.97
C PRO A 200 -12.51 -13.87 10.66
N VAL A 201 -12.48 -15.20 10.60
CA VAL A 201 -12.75 -15.97 9.38
C VAL A 201 -14.00 -16.82 9.55
N VAL A 202 -14.98 -16.62 8.68
CA VAL A 202 -16.14 -17.52 8.54
C VAL A 202 -15.72 -18.67 7.63
N LYS A 203 -15.45 -19.83 8.23
CA LYS A 203 -14.94 -21.01 7.49
C LYS A 203 -16.04 -21.70 6.70
N ASN A 204 -15.74 -22.25 5.53
CA ASN A 204 -16.69 -22.98 4.68
C ASN A 204 -18.01 -22.21 4.49
N ALA A 205 -17.92 -20.90 4.26
CA ALA A 205 -19.06 -20.00 4.19
C ALA A 205 -20.06 -20.39 3.07
N ASN A 206 -19.57 -21.07 2.03
CA ASN A 206 -20.37 -21.59 0.93
C ASN A 206 -21.31 -22.74 1.34
N GLN A 207 -21.01 -23.43 2.45
CA GLN A 207 -21.81 -24.55 2.97
C GLN A 207 -22.83 -24.09 4.02
N LYS A 208 -22.75 -22.83 4.45
CA LYS A 208 -23.56 -22.30 5.55
C LYS A 208 -24.82 -21.60 5.05
N SER A 209 -25.89 -21.69 5.84
CA SER A 209 -27.06 -20.84 5.66
C SER A 209 -26.73 -19.40 6.05
N ILE A 210 -27.53 -18.43 5.58
CA ILE A 210 -27.35 -17.02 5.97
C ILE A 210 -27.53 -16.83 7.49
N VAL A 211 -28.35 -17.67 8.12
CA VAL A 211 -28.61 -17.65 9.55
C VAL A 211 -27.38 -18.10 10.33
N ASP A 212 -26.72 -19.16 9.88
CA ASP A 212 -25.49 -19.67 10.50
C ASP A 212 -24.35 -18.66 10.35
N ILE A 213 -24.18 -18.09 9.16
CA ILE A 213 -23.22 -17.01 8.91
C ILE A 213 -23.47 -15.83 9.85
N SER A 214 -24.73 -15.39 9.99
CA SER A 214 -25.10 -14.27 10.87
C SER A 214 -24.75 -14.55 12.34
N LYS A 215 -25.06 -15.74 12.84
CA LYS A 215 -24.74 -16.14 14.23
C LYS A 215 -23.24 -16.23 14.46
N GLU A 216 -22.51 -16.81 13.50
CA GLU A 216 -21.06 -16.98 13.60
C GLU A 216 -20.31 -15.65 13.53
N ILE A 217 -20.68 -14.75 12.61
CA ILE A 217 -20.07 -13.41 12.55
C ILE A 217 -20.27 -12.68 13.87
N LYS A 218 -21.47 -12.73 14.47
CA LYS A 218 -21.74 -12.09 15.76
C LYS A 218 -20.86 -12.66 16.87
N LEU A 219 -20.78 -13.99 16.96
CA LEU A 219 -19.92 -14.67 17.93
C LEU A 219 -18.46 -14.26 17.76
N LEU A 220 -17.95 -14.24 16.53
CA LEU A 220 -16.58 -13.85 16.23
C LEU A 220 -16.32 -12.37 16.57
N VAL A 221 -17.25 -11.47 16.28
CA VAL A 221 -17.16 -10.05 16.62
C VAL A 221 -17.19 -9.83 18.14
N GLU A 222 -18.02 -10.55 18.89
CA GLU A 222 -18.04 -10.51 20.36
C GLU A 222 -16.70 -10.97 20.93
N LYS A 223 -16.20 -12.12 20.49
CA LYS A 223 -14.86 -12.60 20.86
C LYS A 223 -13.76 -11.62 20.49
N ALA A 224 -13.86 -10.97 19.33
CA ALA A 224 -12.88 -9.98 18.87
C ALA A 224 -12.81 -8.79 19.85
N LYS A 225 -13.97 -8.25 20.24
CA LYS A 225 -14.07 -7.15 21.21
C LYS A 225 -13.51 -7.53 22.57
N GLU A 226 -13.71 -8.78 22.99
CA GLU A 226 -13.19 -9.31 24.25
C GLU A 226 -11.73 -9.77 24.19
N ASN A 227 -11.06 -9.67 23.02
CA ASN A 227 -9.73 -10.23 22.76
C ASN A 227 -9.61 -11.75 23.05
N LYS A 228 -10.68 -12.51 22.77
CA LYS A 228 -10.79 -13.96 23.00
C LYS A 228 -10.81 -14.80 21.72
N LEU A 229 -10.50 -14.19 20.57
CA LEU A 229 -10.35 -14.95 19.33
C LEU A 229 -9.16 -15.89 19.43
N SER A 230 -9.39 -17.15 19.05
CA SER A 230 -8.33 -18.15 18.90
C SER A 230 -7.56 -17.93 17.60
N ALA A 231 -6.36 -18.52 17.50
CA ALA A 231 -5.55 -18.46 16.28
C ALA A 231 -6.28 -19.06 15.07
N ASP A 232 -7.05 -20.13 15.29
CA ASP A 232 -7.82 -20.81 14.24
C ASP A 232 -8.94 -19.93 13.65
N GLU A 233 -9.51 -19.04 14.47
CA GLU A 233 -10.58 -18.12 14.07
C GLU A 233 -10.09 -16.91 13.27
N ILE A 234 -8.77 -16.67 13.21
CA ILE A 234 -8.16 -15.53 12.50
C ILE A 234 -7.16 -15.97 11.40
N THR A 235 -7.15 -17.26 11.07
CA THR A 235 -6.28 -17.85 10.05
C THR A 235 -7.08 -18.69 9.07
N GLY A 236 -6.47 -19.01 7.92
CA GLY A 236 -7.10 -19.82 6.89
C GLY A 236 -8.14 -19.09 6.03
N GLY A 237 -8.19 -17.76 6.10
CA GLY A 237 -8.97 -16.95 5.16
C GLY A 237 -8.46 -17.14 3.73
N THR A 238 -9.39 -17.26 2.78
CA THR A 238 -9.08 -17.37 1.34
C THR A 238 -9.57 -16.15 0.55
N PHE A 239 -10.46 -15.36 1.15
CA PHE A 239 -10.96 -14.09 0.62
C PHE A 239 -11.36 -13.17 1.77
N THR A 240 -11.13 -11.86 1.67
CA THR A 240 -11.54 -10.89 2.70
C THR A 240 -12.65 -9.96 2.21
N LEU A 241 -13.65 -9.73 3.05
CA LEU A 241 -14.61 -8.63 2.97
C LEU A 241 -14.26 -7.56 4.01
N THR A 242 -14.14 -6.31 3.57
CA THR A 242 -14.04 -5.14 4.45
C THR A 242 -15.21 -4.19 4.20
N ASN A 243 -16.04 -3.97 5.22
CA ASN A 243 -17.24 -3.14 5.12
C ASN A 243 -17.08 -1.86 5.92
N LEU A 244 -16.63 -0.79 5.25
CA LEU A 244 -16.52 0.53 5.87
C LEU A 244 -17.83 1.33 5.79
N GLY A 245 -18.81 0.86 5.00
CA GLY A 245 -20.15 1.45 4.98
C GLY A 245 -20.82 1.41 6.35
N ALA A 246 -20.61 0.32 7.10
CA ALA A 246 -21.07 0.18 8.47
C ALA A 246 -20.45 1.20 9.45
N LEU A 247 -19.31 1.80 9.10
CA LEU A 247 -18.61 2.81 9.91
C LEU A 247 -18.87 4.25 9.43
N GLY A 248 -19.80 4.46 8.49
CA GLY A 248 -20.19 5.80 8.04
C GLY A 248 -19.24 6.42 7.02
N SER A 249 -18.41 5.64 6.32
CA SER A 249 -17.51 6.11 5.25
C SER A 249 -18.21 6.73 4.03
N GLY A 250 -19.55 6.80 4.03
CA GLY A 250 -20.36 7.40 2.97
C GLY A 250 -20.22 6.68 1.63
N TRP A 251 -20.64 7.38 0.57
CA TRP A 251 -20.48 6.94 -0.81
C TRP A 251 -19.06 7.27 -1.28
N THR A 252 -18.13 6.34 -1.08
CA THR A 252 -16.69 6.54 -1.36
C THR A 252 -16.07 5.32 -2.03
N PHE A 253 -15.04 5.57 -2.83
CA PHE A 253 -14.16 4.56 -3.39
C PHE A 253 -12.82 4.63 -2.68
N GLU A 254 -12.35 3.49 -2.15
CA GLU A 254 -11.02 3.40 -1.56
C GLU A 254 -10.44 2.02 -1.87
N THR A 255 -9.12 1.96 -2.04
CA THR A 255 -8.40 0.72 -2.24
C THR A 255 -8.16 0.06 -0.89
N ALA A 256 -8.39 -1.25 -0.79
CA ALA A 256 -8.04 -2.03 0.39
C ALA A 256 -6.78 -2.86 0.10
N ILE A 257 -5.89 -2.97 1.09
CA ILE A 257 -4.68 -3.78 0.96
C ILE A 257 -5.04 -5.25 1.18
N ILE A 258 -4.60 -6.12 0.28
CA ILE A 258 -4.85 -7.57 0.37
C ILE A 258 -4.28 -8.14 1.68
N ASN A 259 -5.05 -9.00 2.33
CA ASN A 259 -4.60 -9.75 3.50
C ASN A 259 -3.84 -11.01 3.05
N GLN A 260 -2.50 -10.95 3.01
CA GLN A 260 -1.70 -12.09 2.56
C GLN A 260 -1.93 -13.34 3.45
N PRO A 261 -1.97 -14.56 2.88
CA PRO A 261 -1.62 -14.91 1.50
C PRO A 261 -2.80 -14.93 0.50
N GLU A 262 -3.94 -14.31 0.82
CA GLU A 262 -5.09 -14.24 -0.09
C GLU A 262 -4.73 -13.49 -1.39
N SER A 263 -5.48 -13.72 -2.48
CA SER A 263 -5.26 -12.99 -3.74
C SER A 263 -6.25 -11.86 -4.00
N ALA A 264 -7.29 -11.71 -3.18
CA ALA A 264 -8.30 -10.68 -3.38
C ALA A 264 -8.97 -10.23 -2.07
N ILE A 265 -9.37 -8.95 -2.04
CA ILE A 265 -10.16 -8.35 -0.98
C ILE A 265 -11.24 -7.45 -1.59
N LEU A 266 -12.49 -7.61 -1.13
CA LEU A 266 -13.60 -6.74 -1.49
C LEU A 266 -13.82 -5.70 -0.40
N ARG A 267 -13.70 -4.42 -0.75
CA ARG A 267 -14.21 -3.32 0.06
C ARG A 267 -15.61 -2.92 -0.42
N VAL A 268 -16.50 -2.64 0.52
CA VAL A 268 -17.80 -1.99 0.26
C VAL A 268 -17.96 -0.70 1.06
N GLY A 269 -18.55 0.31 0.42
CA GLY A 269 -18.90 1.60 1.03
C GLY A 269 -20.31 1.60 1.62
N ALA A 270 -20.80 2.79 2.00
CA ALA A 270 -22.16 2.93 2.53
C ALA A 270 -23.21 2.78 1.43
N ILE A 271 -24.37 2.21 1.80
CA ILE A 271 -25.57 2.22 0.96
C ILE A 271 -26.22 3.60 1.13
N THR A 272 -26.34 4.36 0.05
CA THR A 272 -26.92 5.72 0.07
C THR A 272 -27.84 5.91 -1.12
N ASP A 273 -28.88 6.74 -0.97
CA ASP A 273 -29.75 7.08 -2.09
C ASP A 273 -28.99 7.95 -3.09
N ARG A 274 -28.93 7.48 -4.34
CA ARG A 274 -28.29 8.17 -5.47
C ARG A 274 -29.28 8.36 -6.61
N ALA A 275 -29.15 9.48 -7.30
CA ALA A 275 -29.84 9.70 -8.57
C ALA A 275 -29.16 8.85 -9.65
N VAL A 276 -29.87 7.88 -10.20
CA VAL A 276 -29.40 7.00 -11.27
C VAL A 276 -30.37 6.99 -12.43
N VAL A 277 -29.88 6.68 -13.63
CA VAL A 277 -30.75 6.53 -14.80
C VAL A 277 -31.21 5.08 -14.92
N ARG A 278 -32.53 4.88 -15.00
CA ARG A 278 -33.19 3.60 -15.26
C ARG A 278 -34.26 3.82 -16.32
N GLU A 279 -34.22 3.03 -17.39
CA GLU A 279 -35.22 3.12 -18.47
C GLU A 279 -35.39 4.56 -19.03
N GLY A 280 -34.30 5.33 -19.07
CA GLY A 280 -34.31 6.72 -19.53
C GLY A 280 -34.80 7.76 -18.51
N GLN A 281 -35.16 7.35 -17.28
CA GLN A 281 -35.61 8.24 -16.21
C GLN A 281 -34.59 8.37 -15.09
N ILE A 282 -34.47 9.56 -14.50
CA ILE A 282 -33.70 9.76 -13.27
C ILE A 282 -34.56 9.31 -12.09
N VAL A 283 -34.10 8.29 -11.39
CA VAL A 283 -34.76 7.72 -10.21
C VAL A 283 -33.79 7.66 -9.03
N ALA A 284 -34.31 7.77 -7.81
CA ALA A 284 -33.54 7.52 -6.61
C ALA A 284 -33.43 6.01 -6.38
N ARG A 285 -32.22 5.51 -6.15
CA ARG A 285 -31.94 4.11 -5.79
C ARG A 285 -30.92 4.04 -4.66
N PRO A 286 -31.03 3.07 -3.74
CA PRO A 286 -29.99 2.79 -2.76
C PRO A 286 -28.79 2.15 -3.47
N ILE A 287 -27.70 2.90 -3.59
CA ILE A 287 -26.48 2.46 -4.28
C ILE A 287 -25.36 2.23 -3.26
N MET A 288 -24.63 1.14 -3.46
CA MET A 288 -23.41 0.82 -2.72
C MET A 288 -22.20 0.87 -3.64
N THR A 289 -21.11 1.51 -3.20
CA THR A 289 -19.83 1.42 -3.89
C THR A 289 -19.09 0.15 -3.51
N TYR A 290 -18.34 -0.41 -4.45
CA TYR A 290 -17.39 -1.48 -4.19
C TYR A 290 -15.99 -1.15 -4.73
N SER A 291 -15.00 -1.80 -4.15
CA SER A 291 -13.62 -1.77 -4.63
C SER A 291 -13.00 -3.15 -4.40
N LEU A 292 -12.82 -3.92 -5.47
CA LEU A 292 -12.16 -5.23 -5.44
C LEU A 292 -10.68 -5.02 -5.74
N THR A 293 -9.84 -5.19 -4.74
CA THR A 293 -8.38 -5.20 -4.92
C THR A 293 -7.91 -6.65 -5.06
N TYR A 294 -7.14 -6.93 -6.10
CA TYR A 294 -6.68 -8.27 -6.42
C TYR A 294 -5.21 -8.27 -6.86
N ASP A 295 -4.54 -9.39 -6.64
CA ASP A 295 -3.17 -9.61 -7.10
C ASP A 295 -3.18 -9.99 -8.58
N HIS A 296 -2.73 -9.07 -9.44
CA HIS A 296 -2.74 -9.23 -10.89
C HIS A 296 -1.78 -10.33 -11.39
N ARG A 297 -0.96 -10.91 -10.50
CA ARG A 297 -0.17 -12.12 -10.83
C ARG A 297 -1.04 -13.39 -10.89
N VAL A 298 -2.21 -13.37 -10.25
CA VAL A 298 -3.15 -14.51 -10.15
C VAL A 298 -4.42 -14.25 -10.93
N ILE A 299 -4.96 -13.04 -10.78
CA ILE A 299 -6.28 -12.66 -11.28
C ILE A 299 -6.10 -11.62 -12.38
N ASP A 300 -6.39 -12.02 -13.62
CA ASP A 300 -6.42 -11.09 -14.75
C ASP A 300 -7.70 -10.24 -14.76
N GLY A 301 -7.68 -9.12 -15.49
CA GLY A 301 -8.83 -8.21 -15.58
C GLY A 301 -10.14 -8.88 -16.02
N ALA A 302 -10.08 -9.86 -16.93
CA ALA A 302 -11.28 -10.61 -17.36
C ALA A 302 -11.84 -11.50 -16.23
N VAL A 303 -10.99 -12.11 -15.42
CA VAL A 303 -11.40 -12.94 -14.27
C VAL A 303 -12.03 -12.06 -13.20
N ALA A 304 -11.39 -10.93 -12.86
CA ALA A 304 -11.92 -9.96 -11.92
C ALA A 304 -13.29 -9.40 -12.38
N ALA A 305 -13.39 -9.01 -13.65
CA ALA A 305 -14.64 -8.50 -14.23
C ALA A 305 -15.74 -9.56 -14.22
N SER A 306 -15.42 -10.82 -14.54
CA SER A 306 -16.40 -11.91 -14.52
C SER A 306 -16.93 -12.17 -13.11
N PHE A 307 -16.05 -12.22 -12.10
CA PHE A 307 -16.45 -12.39 -10.70
C PHE A 307 -17.34 -11.24 -10.23
N ILE A 308 -16.95 -10.00 -10.49
CA ILE A 308 -17.73 -8.81 -10.14
C ILE A 308 -19.07 -8.80 -10.85
N SER A 309 -19.13 -9.15 -12.14
CA SER A 309 -20.39 -9.22 -12.87
C SER A 309 -21.33 -10.26 -12.26
N SER A 310 -20.84 -11.43 -11.86
CA SER A 310 -21.65 -12.44 -11.18
C SER A 310 -22.12 -11.96 -9.81
N LEU A 311 -21.25 -11.30 -9.03
CA LEU A 311 -21.61 -10.76 -7.73
C LEU A 311 -22.65 -9.63 -7.82
N VAL A 312 -22.46 -8.69 -8.75
CA VAL A 312 -23.42 -7.61 -9.04
C VAL A 312 -24.77 -8.23 -9.42
N SER A 313 -24.78 -9.17 -10.37
CA SER A 313 -26.01 -9.83 -10.81
C SER A 313 -26.73 -10.54 -9.67
N ALA A 314 -26.00 -11.25 -8.80
CA ALA A 314 -26.56 -11.95 -7.65
C ALA A 314 -27.09 -11.01 -6.55
N LEU A 315 -26.47 -9.84 -6.37
CA LEU A 315 -26.96 -8.83 -5.42
C LEU A 315 -28.15 -8.05 -5.97
N GLU A 316 -28.14 -7.70 -7.26
CA GLU A 316 -29.28 -7.05 -7.92
C GLU A 316 -30.46 -8.01 -8.12
N ASN A 317 -30.22 -9.33 -8.11
CA ASN A 317 -31.26 -10.37 -8.24
C ASN A 317 -31.05 -11.49 -7.20
N PRO A 318 -31.40 -11.27 -5.91
CA PRO A 318 -31.06 -12.18 -4.82
C PRO A 318 -31.63 -13.59 -4.94
N THR A 319 -32.66 -13.81 -5.76
CA THR A 319 -33.20 -15.15 -6.05
C THR A 319 -32.16 -16.07 -6.69
N LEU A 320 -31.17 -15.50 -7.41
CA LEU A 320 -30.05 -16.27 -7.97
C LEU A 320 -29.17 -16.91 -6.88
N LEU A 321 -29.18 -16.40 -5.65
CA LEU A 321 -28.45 -16.98 -4.52
C LEU A 321 -29.11 -18.25 -3.95
N LEU A 322 -30.32 -18.56 -4.39
CA LEU A 322 -31.10 -19.74 -4.00
C LEU A 322 -31.03 -20.89 -5.02
N ALA A 323 -30.56 -20.60 -6.24
CA ALA A 323 -30.32 -21.58 -7.29
C ALA A 323 -29.01 -22.35 -7.04
#